data_AF-A0AA40KL55-F1
#
_entry.id   AF-A0AA40KL55-F1
#
_cell.length_a   1.000
_cell.length_b   1.000
_cell.length_c   1.000
_cell.angle_alpha   90.00
_cell.angle_beta   90.00
_cell.angle_gamma   90.00
#
_symmetry.space_group_name_H-M   'P 1'
#
loop_
_entity.id
_entity.type
_entity.pdbx_description
1 polymer ?
#
loop_
_entity_poly.entity_id
_entity_poly.type
_entity_poly.pdbx_seq_one_letter_code
_entity_poly.pdbx_strand_id
1 'polypeptide(L)'
;MERLKNEIGEEETCKTLVMWDREIQLQVQYDKISRSKYNARYKFISCYRRPEYLTKKGNRDSQRLIARARVGNVEEYSKYWLKEEERRCRLCERQSGTLKHLIEECEKVERCEHSVEQVLGGSTCERIVKWLRTVEKSKIAKEKEWKNVCDCKKLM
;
A
#
# COMPACT_ATOMS: atom_id res chain seq x y z
N MET A 1 -8.60 23.19 47.20
CA MET A 1 -7.64 22.11 46.92
C MET A 1 -8.34 20.76 46.71
N GLU A 2 -9.35 20.37 47.52
CA GLU A 2 -10.20 19.19 47.27
C GLU A 2 -10.92 19.22 45.91
N ARG A 3 -11.52 20.36 45.53
CA ARG A 3 -12.26 20.51 44.26
C ARG A 3 -11.38 20.34 43.01
N LEU A 4 -10.17 20.90 43.03
CA LEU A 4 -9.20 20.75 41.93
C LEU A 4 -8.70 19.30 41.79
N LYS A 5 -8.59 18.54 42.89
CA LYS A 5 -8.24 17.10 42.82
C LYS A 5 -9.38 16.26 42.24
N ASN A 6 -10.63 16.62 42.52
CA ASN A 6 -11.80 15.97 41.91
C ASN A 6 -11.96 16.33 40.42
N GLU A 7 -11.71 17.58 40.03
CA GLU A 7 -11.75 18.03 38.63
C GLU A 7 -10.63 17.41 37.78
N ILE A 8 -9.40 17.30 38.32
CA ILE A 8 -8.30 16.58 37.64
C ILE A 8 -8.65 15.08 37.50
N GLY A 9 -9.28 14.48 38.51
CA GLY A 9 -9.73 13.09 38.47
C GLY A 9 -10.83 12.84 37.44
N GLU A 10 -11.81 13.74 37.32
CA GLU A 10 -12.89 13.66 36.33
C GLU A 10 -12.39 13.88 34.90
N GLU A 11 -11.48 14.84 34.68
CA GLU A 11 -10.90 15.10 33.36
C GLU A 11 -10.05 13.92 32.88
N GLU A 12 -9.22 13.35 33.75
CA GLU A 12 -8.40 12.17 33.45
C GLU A 12 -9.28 10.93 33.18
N THR A 13 -10.38 10.80 33.93
CA THR A 13 -11.38 9.74 33.73
C THR A 13 -12.09 9.88 32.40
N CYS A 14 -12.54 11.09 32.04
CA CYS A 14 -13.13 11.39 30.73
C CYS A 14 -12.16 11.10 29.59
N LYS A 15 -10.87 11.49 29.72
CA LYS A 15 -9.83 11.16 28.72
C LYS A 15 -9.68 9.65 28.55
N THR A 16 -9.66 8.90 29.65
CA THR A 16 -9.53 7.45 29.64
C THR A 16 -10.74 6.78 28.95
N LEU A 17 -11.96 7.21 29.28
CA LEU A 17 -13.18 6.71 28.66
C LEU A 17 -13.22 6.98 27.15
N VAL A 18 -12.81 8.18 26.71
CA VAL A 18 -12.71 8.52 25.27
C VAL A 18 -11.66 7.67 24.56
N MET A 19 -10.51 7.39 25.20
CA MET A 19 -9.50 6.50 24.64
C MET A 19 -10.04 5.08 24.49
N TRP A 20 -10.73 4.54 25.50
CA TRP A 20 -11.33 3.22 25.44
C TRP A 20 -12.45 3.11 24.40
N ASP A 21 -13.34 4.10 24.29
CA ASP A 21 -14.38 4.11 23.26
C ASP A 21 -13.78 4.08 21.86
N ARG A 22 -12.73 4.89 21.61
CA ARG A 22 -11.98 4.86 20.33
C ARG A 22 -11.35 3.51 20.06
N GLU A 23 -10.71 2.91 21.06
CA GLU A 23 -10.07 1.59 20.99
C GLU A 23 -11.13 0.53 20.60
N ILE A 24 -12.28 0.50 21.29
CA ILE A 24 -13.40 -0.41 21.01
C ILE A 24 -13.95 -0.19 19.60
N GLN A 25 -14.18 1.06 19.19
CA GLN A 25 -14.67 1.38 17.84
C GLN A 25 -13.69 0.88 16.77
N LEU A 26 -12.39 1.06 16.96
CA LEU A 26 -11.36 0.56 16.04
C LEU A 26 -11.37 -0.97 15.97
N GLN A 27 -11.53 -1.67 17.10
CA GLN A 27 -11.61 -3.14 17.13
C GLN A 27 -12.83 -3.64 16.36
N VAL A 28 -14.00 -3.04 16.60
CA VAL A 28 -15.25 -3.38 15.89
C VAL A 28 -15.10 -3.18 14.38
N GLN A 29 -14.47 -2.08 13.94
CA GLN A 29 -14.25 -1.85 12.51
C GLN A 29 -13.24 -2.83 11.92
N TYR A 30 -12.15 -3.12 12.63
CA TYR A 30 -11.16 -4.10 12.21
C TYR A 30 -11.80 -5.49 12.05
N ASP A 31 -12.61 -5.92 13.00
CA ASP A 31 -13.33 -7.19 12.95
C ASP A 31 -14.29 -7.28 11.76
N LYS A 32 -15.00 -6.19 11.45
CA LYS A 32 -15.86 -6.11 10.26
C LYS A 32 -15.06 -6.30 8.98
N ILE A 33 -13.92 -5.62 8.84
CA ILE A 33 -13.03 -5.73 7.66
C ILE A 33 -12.43 -7.14 7.58
N SER A 34 -11.93 -7.66 8.70
CA SER A 34 -11.31 -8.99 8.81
C SER A 34 -12.29 -10.11 8.43
N ARG A 35 -13.56 -10.00 8.86
CA ARG A 35 -14.63 -10.97 8.55
C ARG A 35 -15.29 -10.74 7.20
N SER A 36 -15.04 -9.61 6.54
CA SER A 36 -15.64 -9.32 5.24
C SER A 36 -15.22 -10.37 4.20
N LYS A 37 -16.21 -10.93 3.51
CA LYS A 37 -16.02 -11.81 2.34
C LYS A 37 -15.59 -11.01 1.12
N TYR A 38 -16.10 -9.78 1.01
CA TYR A 38 -15.80 -8.86 -0.07
C TYR A 38 -14.56 -8.04 0.33
N ASN A 39 -13.60 -7.91 -0.58
CA ASN A 39 -12.36 -7.16 -0.37
C ASN A 39 -11.31 -7.81 0.57
N ALA A 40 -10.93 -9.06 0.27
CA ALA A 40 -9.92 -9.82 1.02
C ALA A 40 -8.56 -9.10 1.19
N ARG A 41 -8.18 -8.23 0.24
CA ARG A 41 -6.92 -7.47 0.31
C ARG A 41 -6.93 -6.40 1.40
N TYR A 42 -8.08 -5.85 1.74
CA TYR A 42 -8.17 -4.83 2.78
C TYR A 42 -7.80 -5.38 4.16
N LYS A 43 -7.85 -6.70 4.37
CA LYS A 43 -7.37 -7.33 5.62
C LYS A 43 -5.88 -7.07 5.87
N PHE A 44 -5.09 -7.00 4.80
CA PHE A 44 -3.65 -6.72 4.86
C PHE A 44 -3.35 -5.22 4.94
N ILE A 45 -4.30 -4.38 4.52
CA ILE A 45 -4.16 -2.92 4.54
C ILE A 45 -4.70 -2.34 5.84
N SER A 46 -5.81 -2.84 6.37
CA SER A 46 -6.40 -2.37 7.62
C SER A 46 -5.47 -2.72 8.77
N CYS A 47 -4.71 -1.75 9.24
CA CYS A 47 -3.94 -1.89 10.47
C CYS A 47 -4.79 -1.32 11.60
N TYR A 48 -4.94 -2.08 12.69
CA TYR A 48 -5.59 -1.61 13.93
C TYR A 48 -4.96 -0.31 14.46
N ARG A 49 -3.65 -0.13 14.20
CA ARG A 49 -2.87 1.06 14.54
C ARG A 49 -2.34 1.76 13.30
N ARG A 50 -1.78 2.95 13.49
CA ARG A 50 -1.03 3.67 12.45
C ARG A 50 0.07 2.76 11.87
N PRO A 51 0.09 2.54 10.53
CA PRO A 51 1.12 1.75 9.87
C PRO A 51 2.53 2.28 10.14
N GLU A 52 3.51 1.38 10.23
CA GLU A 52 4.89 1.71 10.59
C GLU A 52 5.50 2.80 9.67
N TYR A 53 5.24 2.71 8.35
CA TYR A 53 5.77 3.67 7.39
C TYR A 53 5.29 5.11 7.64
N LEU A 54 4.12 5.33 8.25
CA LEU A 54 3.62 6.67 8.60
C LEU A 54 4.16 7.18 9.95
N THR A 55 4.80 6.32 10.74
CA THR A 55 5.31 6.67 12.07
C THR A 55 6.77 7.15 12.02
N LYS A 56 7.59 6.59 11.12
CA LYS A 56 9.01 6.98 10.99
C LYS A 56 9.17 8.33 10.26
N LYS A 57 9.85 9.29 10.88
CA LYS A 57 10.24 10.57 10.24
C LYS A 57 11.47 10.34 9.33
N GLY A 58 11.54 11.05 8.19
CA GLY A 58 12.77 11.17 7.40
C GLY A 58 12.91 10.33 6.12
N ASN A 59 11.87 9.61 5.66
CA ASN A 59 11.99 8.79 4.44
C ASN A 59 10.79 8.93 3.48
N ARG A 60 10.60 10.14 2.95
CA ARG A 60 9.45 10.49 2.08
C ARG A 60 9.31 9.59 0.85
N ASP A 61 10.42 9.19 0.23
CA ASP A 61 10.38 8.34 -0.96
C ASP A 61 9.92 6.92 -0.64
N SER A 62 10.41 6.33 0.45
CA SER A 62 9.97 4.99 0.84
C SER A 62 8.52 4.99 1.30
N GLN A 63 8.10 6.06 1.99
CA GLN A 63 6.69 6.27 2.34
C GLN A 63 5.80 6.36 1.10
N ARG A 64 6.24 7.11 0.07
CA ARG A 64 5.54 7.21 -1.22
C ARG A 64 5.41 5.83 -1.87
N LEU A 65 6.49 5.05 -1.94
CA LEU A 65 6.49 3.72 -2.54
C LEU A 65 5.52 2.77 -1.84
N ILE A 66 5.58 2.70 -0.51
CA ILE A 66 4.71 1.86 0.31
C ILE A 66 3.24 2.30 0.15
N ALA A 67 2.97 3.60 0.19
CA ALA A 67 1.62 4.14 -0.03
C ALA A 67 1.06 3.76 -1.40
N ARG A 68 1.86 3.89 -2.47
CA ARG A 68 1.46 3.49 -3.83
C ARG A 68 1.15 1.99 -3.92
N ALA A 69 1.93 1.14 -3.25
CA ALA A 69 1.67 -0.30 -3.22
C ALA A 69 0.34 -0.60 -2.51
N ARG A 70 0.11 0.01 -1.34
CA ARG A 70 -1.11 -0.18 -0.54
C ARG A 70 -2.38 0.25 -1.25
N VAL A 71 -2.32 1.36 -1.99
CA VAL A 71 -3.47 1.91 -2.73
C VAL A 71 -3.67 1.19 -4.08
N GLY A 72 -2.76 0.28 -4.48
CA GLY A 72 -2.87 -0.45 -5.73
C GLY A 72 -2.38 0.31 -6.96
N ASN A 73 -1.70 1.46 -6.79
CA ASN A 73 -1.12 2.25 -7.88
C ASN A 73 0.08 1.55 -8.56
N VAL A 74 0.66 0.55 -7.90
CA VAL A 74 1.70 -0.31 -8.49
C VAL A 74 1.09 -1.29 -9.49
N GLU A 75 -0.20 -1.56 -9.42
CA GLU A 75 -0.88 -2.53 -10.27
C GLU A 75 -1.54 -1.86 -11.46
N GLU A 76 -1.41 -2.46 -12.64
CA GLU A 76 -2.16 -2.03 -13.82
C GLU A 76 -3.60 -2.53 -13.76
N TYR A 77 -3.82 -3.69 -13.12
CA TYR A 77 -5.13 -4.30 -12.98
C TYR A 77 -6.13 -3.42 -12.21
N SER A 78 -5.63 -2.56 -11.32
CA SER A 78 -6.45 -1.60 -10.54
C SER A 78 -7.01 -0.46 -11.39
N LYS A 79 -6.56 -0.27 -12.64
CA LYS A 79 -7.03 0.78 -13.55
C LYS A 79 -8.31 0.37 -14.25
N TYR A 80 -9.40 0.32 -13.50
CA TYR A 80 -10.71 -0.17 -13.96
C TYR A 80 -11.35 0.66 -15.09
N TRP A 81 -10.81 1.83 -15.39
CA TRP A 81 -11.23 2.68 -16.52
C TRP A 81 -10.59 2.30 -17.86
N LEU A 82 -9.57 1.42 -17.87
CA LEU A 82 -8.92 0.94 -19.10
C LEU A 82 -9.53 -0.37 -19.59
N LYS A 83 -9.29 -0.76 -20.85
CA LYS A 83 -9.68 -2.09 -21.35
C LYS A 83 -8.86 -3.20 -20.67
N GLU A 84 -9.37 -4.42 -20.66
CA GLU A 84 -8.71 -5.55 -19.99
C GLU A 84 -7.30 -5.85 -20.54
N GLU A 85 -7.13 -5.70 -21.86
CA GLU A 85 -5.83 -5.84 -22.54
C GLU A 85 -4.81 -4.80 -22.05
N GLU A 86 -5.25 -3.58 -21.78
CA GLU A 86 -4.42 -2.47 -21.29
C GLU A 86 -4.09 -2.60 -19.79
N ARG A 87 -4.78 -3.50 -19.07
CA ARG A 87 -4.54 -3.83 -17.66
C ARG A 87 -3.53 -4.97 -17.47
N ARG A 88 -2.92 -5.45 -18.56
CA ARG A 88 -1.80 -6.39 -18.50
C ARG A 88 -0.56 -5.74 -17.88
N CYS A 89 0.37 -6.57 -17.43
CA CYS A 89 1.63 -6.12 -16.89
C CYS A 89 2.41 -5.31 -17.93
N ARG A 90 2.67 -4.02 -17.68
CA ARG A 90 3.45 -3.17 -18.61
C ARG A 90 4.89 -3.61 -18.85
N LEU A 91 5.40 -4.53 -18.02
CA LEU A 91 6.78 -5.00 -18.13
C LEU A 91 6.88 -6.21 -19.06
N CYS A 92 6.09 -7.25 -18.79
CA CYS A 92 6.14 -8.51 -19.54
C CYS A 92 4.98 -8.71 -20.52
N GLU A 93 3.88 -7.97 -20.39
CA GLU A 93 2.69 -8.00 -21.24
C GLU A 93 1.94 -9.35 -21.34
N ARG A 94 2.36 -10.38 -20.58
CA ARG A 94 1.81 -11.74 -20.65
C ARG A 94 0.56 -11.97 -19.80
N GLN A 95 0.53 -11.40 -18.60
CA GLN A 95 -0.54 -11.63 -17.62
C GLN A 95 -1.10 -10.31 -17.09
N SER A 96 -2.22 -10.39 -16.38
CA SER A 96 -2.83 -9.27 -15.68
C SER A 96 -1.80 -8.60 -14.77
N GLY A 97 -1.70 -7.26 -14.81
CA GLY A 97 -0.71 -6.49 -14.06
C GLY A 97 -1.05 -6.36 -12.57
N THR A 98 -1.26 -7.49 -11.91
CA THR A 98 -1.53 -7.61 -10.47
C THR A 98 -0.24 -7.59 -9.66
N LEU A 99 -0.34 -7.30 -8.36
CA LEU A 99 0.81 -7.27 -7.46
C LEU A 99 1.36 -8.68 -7.25
N LYS A 100 0.48 -9.69 -7.21
CA LYS A 100 0.87 -11.10 -7.16
C LYS A 100 1.77 -11.45 -8.35
N HIS A 101 1.36 -11.06 -9.56
CA HIS A 101 2.18 -11.26 -10.75
C HIS A 101 3.54 -10.56 -10.63
N LEU A 102 3.59 -9.32 -10.14
CA LEU A 102 4.87 -8.62 -9.97
C LEU A 102 5.79 -9.31 -8.96
N ILE A 103 5.23 -9.86 -7.87
CA ILE A 103 5.97 -10.51 -6.78
C ILE A 103 6.50 -11.89 -7.20
N GLU A 104 5.67 -12.70 -7.86
CA GLU A 104 5.92 -14.14 -8.08
C GLU A 104 6.12 -14.50 -9.56
N GLU A 105 5.30 -13.86 -10.42
CA GLU A 105 5.08 -14.08 -11.85
C GLU A 105 6.12 -13.51 -12.84
N CYS A 106 6.59 -12.30 -12.54
CA CYS A 106 7.07 -11.39 -13.58
C CYS A 106 8.55 -11.59 -13.90
N GLU A 107 8.83 -12.13 -15.08
CA GLU A 107 10.20 -12.37 -15.59
C GLU A 107 11.07 -11.09 -15.77
N LYS A 108 10.46 -9.91 -15.74
CA LYS A 108 11.13 -8.62 -15.98
C LYS A 108 11.55 -7.90 -14.70
N VAL A 109 11.19 -8.42 -13.54
CA VAL A 109 11.62 -7.91 -12.24
C VAL A 109 12.13 -9.06 -11.39
N GLU A 110 13.05 -8.75 -10.50
CA GLU A 110 13.50 -9.73 -9.51
C GLU A 110 12.31 -10.15 -8.64
N ARG A 111 12.23 -11.45 -8.33
CA ARG A 111 11.20 -12.00 -7.47
C ARG A 111 11.27 -11.35 -6.08
N CYS A 112 10.12 -10.97 -5.53
CA CYS A 112 10.11 -10.49 -4.16
C CYS A 112 10.09 -11.70 -3.20
N GLU A 113 10.93 -11.66 -2.17
CA GLU A 113 10.91 -12.68 -1.11
C GLU A 113 9.75 -12.52 -0.13
N HIS A 114 9.00 -11.43 -0.25
CA HIS A 114 7.89 -11.10 0.64
C HIS A 114 6.55 -11.40 -0.02
N SER A 115 5.61 -11.89 0.80
CA SER A 115 4.24 -12.13 0.35
C SER A 115 3.50 -10.82 0.05
N VAL A 116 2.39 -10.92 -0.69
CA VAL A 116 1.47 -9.78 -0.93
C VAL A 116 1.06 -9.12 0.39
N GLU A 117 0.76 -9.91 1.41
CA GLU A 117 0.41 -9.42 2.75
C GLU A 117 1.53 -8.57 3.36
N GLN A 118 2.77 -9.07 3.34
CA GLN A 118 3.92 -8.37 3.91
C GLN A 118 4.21 -7.05 3.19
N VAL A 119 4.06 -7.02 1.86
CA VAL A 119 4.23 -5.81 1.03
C VAL A 119 3.14 -4.78 1.34
N LEU A 120 1.89 -5.22 1.57
CA LEU A 120 0.76 -4.32 1.85
C LEU A 120 0.63 -3.93 3.32
N GLY A 121 1.25 -4.68 4.24
CA GLY A 121 1.18 -4.48 5.70
C GLY A 121 1.81 -3.17 6.19
N GLY A 122 2.43 -2.38 5.31
CA GLY A 122 2.95 -1.06 5.65
C GLY A 122 4.22 -1.09 6.51
N SER A 123 4.93 -2.22 6.51
CA SER A 123 6.26 -2.32 7.12
C SER A 123 7.28 -1.47 6.36
N THR A 124 8.28 -0.98 7.07
CA THR A 124 9.41 -0.22 6.50
C THR A 124 10.59 -1.12 6.13
N CYS A 125 10.33 -2.41 5.89
CA CYS A 125 11.35 -3.38 5.53
C CYS A 125 12.15 -2.89 4.31
N GLU A 126 13.47 -2.75 4.48
CA GLU A 126 14.36 -2.22 3.46
C GLU A 126 14.28 -3.04 2.15
N ARG A 127 14.10 -4.35 2.27
CA ARG A 127 14.00 -5.28 1.13
C ARG A 127 12.75 -5.00 0.30
N ILE A 128 11.60 -4.79 0.94
CA ILE A 128 10.34 -4.43 0.28
C ILE A 128 10.48 -3.08 -0.42
N VAL A 129 11.06 -2.08 0.26
CA VAL A 129 11.25 -0.74 -0.30
C VAL A 129 12.19 -0.79 -1.50
N LYS A 130 13.31 -1.52 -1.41
CA LYS A 130 14.28 -1.69 -2.49
C LYS A 130 13.62 -2.36 -3.69
N TRP A 131 12.87 -3.43 -3.46
CA TRP A 131 12.12 -4.12 -4.51
C TRP A 131 11.09 -3.19 -5.18
N LEU A 132 10.27 -2.46 -4.42
CA LEU A 132 9.32 -1.49 -4.96
C LEU A 132 10.00 -0.42 -5.81
N ARG A 133 11.19 0.03 -5.38
CA ARG A 133 12.00 0.99 -6.15
C ARG A 133 12.48 0.39 -7.47
N THR A 134 12.91 -0.87 -7.48
CA THR A 134 13.30 -1.58 -8.71
C THR A 134 12.13 -1.70 -9.67
N VAL A 135 10.95 -2.10 -9.18
CA VAL A 135 9.72 -2.18 -10.00
C VAL A 135 9.36 -0.81 -10.60
N GLU A 136 9.38 0.27 -9.82
CA GLU A 136 9.09 1.63 -10.30
C GLU A 136 10.09 2.05 -11.40
N LYS A 137 11.38 1.78 -11.20
CA LYS A 137 12.43 2.06 -12.20
C LYS A 137 12.22 1.27 -13.49
N SER A 138 11.93 -0.02 -13.41
CA SER A 138 11.69 -0.86 -14.59
C SER A 138 10.48 -0.35 -15.39
N LYS A 139 9.42 0.08 -14.70
CA LYS A 139 8.23 0.66 -15.37
C LYS A 139 8.56 1.97 -16.08
N ILE A 140 9.32 2.86 -15.44
CA ILE A 140 9.75 4.13 -16.04
C ILE A 140 10.65 3.89 -17.25
N ALA A 141 11.59 2.95 -17.16
CA ALA A 141 12.48 2.59 -18.28
C ALA A 141 11.66 2.10 -19.48
N LYS A 142 10.71 1.19 -19.23
CA LYS A 142 9.83 0.65 -20.28
C LYS A 142 8.94 1.72 -20.91
N GLU A 143 8.44 2.66 -20.11
CA GLU A 143 7.67 3.80 -20.62
C GLU A 143 8.50 4.74 -21.51
N LYS A 144 9.78 4.97 -21.16
CA LYS A 144 10.70 5.75 -22.00
C LYS A 144 11.00 5.05 -23.32
N GLU A 145 11.25 3.74 -23.30
CA GLU A 145 11.43 2.93 -24.52
C GLU A 145 10.23 3.09 -25.46
N TRP A 146 9.01 2.99 -24.92
CA TRP A 146 7.78 3.14 -25.70
C TRP A 146 7.62 4.54 -26.31
N LYS A 147 7.94 5.59 -25.55
CA LYS A 147 7.89 6.97 -26.08
C LYS A 147 8.88 7.17 -27.21
N ASN A 148 10.12 6.71 -27.04
CA ASN A 148 11.15 6.81 -28.08
C ASN A 148 10.73 6.08 -29.37
N VAL A 149 10.14 4.88 -29.26
CA VAL A 149 9.63 4.14 -30.43
C VAL A 149 8.47 4.89 -31.11
N CYS A 150 7.56 5.48 -30.33
CA CYS A 150 6.42 6.23 -30.85
C CYS A 150 6.86 7.52 -31.57
N ASP A 151 7.84 8.24 -31.01
CA ASP A 151 8.39 9.45 -31.62
C ASP A 151 9.18 9.14 -32.89
N CYS A 152 9.94 8.04 -32.93
CA CYS A 152 10.57 7.55 -34.17
C CYS A 152 9.57 7.17 -35.27
N LYS A 153 8.38 6.67 -34.90
CA LYS A 153 7.31 6.35 -35.86
C LYS A 153 6.52 7.57 -36.36
N LYS A 154 6.65 8.72 -35.71
CA LYS A 154 6.05 10.00 -36.16
C LYS A 154 6.97 10.81 -37.07
N LEU A 155 8.26 10.48 -37.10
CA LEU A 155 9.28 11.13 -37.92
C LEU A 155 9.56 10.38 -39.24
N MET A 156 8.91 9.23 -39.45
CA MET A 156 8.82 8.52 -40.73
C MET A 156 7.43 8.73 -41.33
#